data_AF-A0A4R1L203-F1
#
_entry.id   AF-A0A4R1L203-F1
#
_cell.length_a   1.000
_cell.length_b   1.000
_cell.length_c   1.000
_cell.angle_alpha   90.00
_cell.angle_beta   90.00
_cell.angle_gamma   90.00
#
_symmetry.space_group_name_H-M   'P 1'
#
loop_
_entity.id
_entity.type
_entity.pdbx_description
1 polymer ?
#
loop_
_entity_poly.entity_id
_entity_poly.type
_entity_poly.pdbx_seq_one_letter_code
_entity_poly.pdbx_strand_id
1 'polypeptide(L)'
;MAVSSCEMRLLLTFMSEPSMSKIPEAQAQELRRLSHDLSNALEIIVQTNYLLGMGNLDENAEQWRNMLSSGVDQVAKLNRELREYVLANS
;
A
#
# COMPACT_ATOMS: atom_id res chain seq x y z
N MET A 1 -5.17 -37.34 43.98
CA MET A 1 -4.12 -37.45 42.94
C MET A 1 -4.30 -36.27 42.01
N ALA A 2 -3.52 -35.21 42.22
CA ALA A 2 -3.59 -33.97 41.46
C ALA A 2 -2.69 -34.09 40.22
N VAL A 3 -3.28 -34.15 39.03
CA VAL A 3 -2.53 -33.96 37.79
C VAL A 3 -2.21 -32.47 37.69
N SER A 4 -0.94 -32.21 37.43
CA SER A 4 -0.25 -30.96 37.74
C SER A 4 -0.72 -29.81 36.85
N SER A 5 -1.03 -28.68 37.48
CA SER A 5 -1.28 -27.36 36.86
C SER A 5 -0.12 -26.86 35.97
N CYS A 6 0.99 -27.61 35.89
CA CYS A 6 2.15 -27.34 35.05
C CYS A 6 1.95 -27.71 33.57
N GLU A 7 1.08 -28.68 33.23
CA GLU A 7 0.87 -29.08 31.83
C GLU A 7 -0.02 -28.11 31.05
N MET A 8 -0.95 -27.42 31.73
CA MET A 8 -1.79 -26.39 31.12
C MET A 8 -0.97 -25.16 30.67
N ARG A 9 0.20 -24.94 31.28
CA ARG A 9 1.09 -23.83 30.93
C ARG A 9 1.89 -24.09 29.65
N LEU A 10 2.01 -25.34 29.21
CA LEU A 10 2.74 -25.70 27.99
C LEU A 10 1.89 -25.55 26.72
N LEU A 11 0.56 -25.59 26.81
CA LEU A 11 -0.34 -25.38 25.66
C LEU A 11 -0.51 -23.90 25.26
N LEU A 12 -0.28 -22.96 26.18
CA LEU A 12 -0.37 -21.52 25.88
C LEU A 12 0.88 -20.97 25.18
N THR A 13 2.02 -21.67 25.23
CA THR A 13 3.28 -21.22 24.61
C THR A 13 3.36 -21.53 23.11
N PHE A 14 2.44 -22.34 22.56
CA PHE A 14 2.46 -22.74 21.14
C PHE A 14 1.53 -21.91 20.25
N MET A 15 0.80 -20.95 20.81
CA MET A 15 0.21 -19.87 20.00
C MET A 15 1.30 -18.84 19.73
N SER A 16 2.28 -19.22 18.91
CA SER A 16 3.10 -18.25 18.19
C SER A 16 2.12 -17.38 17.43
N GLU A 17 1.90 -16.14 17.91
CA GLU A 17 1.42 -15.09 17.03
C GLU A 17 2.31 -15.15 15.78
N PRO A 18 1.75 -15.08 14.56
CA PRO A 18 2.58 -14.94 13.38
C PRO A 18 3.37 -13.67 13.60
N SER A 19 4.65 -13.80 13.97
CA SER A 19 5.57 -12.69 14.02
C SER A 19 5.74 -12.27 12.56
N MET A 20 4.84 -11.41 12.07
CA MET A 20 5.11 -10.61 10.89
C MET A 20 6.43 -9.93 11.23
N SER A 21 7.50 -10.40 10.60
CA SER A 21 8.83 -9.86 10.77
C SER A 21 8.73 -8.39 10.41
N LYS A 22 8.70 -7.53 11.44
CA LYS A 22 8.60 -6.09 11.27
C LYS A 22 9.74 -5.63 10.38
N ILE A 23 9.42 -4.76 9.44
CA ILE A 23 10.40 -4.08 8.60
C ILE A 23 11.36 -3.36 9.56
N PRO A 24 12.69 -3.56 9.45
CA PRO A 24 13.60 -2.87 10.34
C PRO A 24 13.55 -1.35 10.08
N GLU A 25 13.75 -0.56 11.14
CA GLU A 25 13.42 0.88 11.15
C GLU A 25 14.09 1.67 10.02
N ALA A 26 15.36 1.38 9.70
CA ALA A 26 16.07 2.08 8.62
C ALA A 26 15.42 1.83 7.24
N GLN A 27 15.01 0.59 6.97
CA GLN A 27 14.30 0.22 5.74
C GLN A 27 12.89 0.80 5.73
N ALA A 28 12.22 0.83 6.87
CA ALA A 28 10.90 1.44 7.02
C ALA A 28 10.91 2.94 6.70
N GLN A 29 11.90 3.67 7.21
CA GLN A 29 12.06 5.10 6.92
C GLN A 29 12.23 5.35 5.42
N GLU A 30 13.08 4.56 4.76
CA GLU A 30 13.28 4.71 3.32
C GLU A 30 12.04 4.32 2.50
N LEU A 31 11.32 3.26 2.89
CA LEU A 31 10.06 2.88 2.25
C LEU A 31 8.97 3.96 2.42
N ARG A 32 8.87 4.60 3.59
CA ARG A 32 7.96 5.73 3.81
C ARG A 32 8.33 6.93 2.92
N ARG A 33 9.64 7.22 2.77
CA ARG A 33 10.16 8.27 1.88
C ARG A 33 9.82 7.99 0.41
N LEU A 34 10.11 6.78 -0.07
CA LEU A 34 9.78 6.36 -1.44
C LEU A 34 8.27 6.37 -1.72
N SER A 35 7.45 5.91 -0.75
CA SER A 35 5.99 5.94 -0.87
C SER A 35 5.45 7.37 -0.94
N HIS A 36 6.08 8.29 -0.20
CA HIS A 36 5.81 9.72 -0.30
C HIS A 36 6.13 10.27 -1.69
N ASP A 37 7.35 10.05 -2.18
CA ASP A 37 7.77 10.54 -3.49
C ASP A 37 6.91 9.96 -4.63
N LEU A 38 6.54 8.68 -4.54
CA LEU A 38 5.61 8.05 -5.49
C LEU A 38 4.24 8.72 -5.49
N SER A 39 3.74 9.14 -4.34
CA SER A 39 2.45 9.83 -4.25
C SER A 39 2.50 11.21 -4.89
N ASN A 40 3.60 11.94 -4.70
CA ASN A 40 3.81 13.24 -5.32
C ASN A 40 3.88 13.12 -6.85
N ALA A 41 4.61 12.11 -7.35
CA ALA A 41 4.65 11.84 -8.78
C ALA A 41 3.26 11.47 -9.34
N LEU A 42 2.50 10.65 -8.61
CA LEU A 42 1.15 10.26 -9.02
C LEU A 42 0.18 11.43 -9.01
N GLU A 43 0.27 12.34 -8.03
CA GLU A 43 -0.55 13.54 -7.96
C GLU A 43 -0.42 14.38 -9.23
N ILE A 44 0.81 14.58 -9.74
CA ILE A 44 1.05 15.30 -10.99
C ILE A 44 0.33 14.61 -12.16
N ILE A 45 0.38 13.28 -12.24
CA ILE A 45 -0.26 12.51 -13.31
C ILE A 45 -1.79 12.60 -13.21
N VAL A 46 -2.36 12.45 -12.01
CA VAL A 46 -3.80 12.60 -11.75
C VAL A 46 -4.29 13.99 -12.16
N GLN A 47 -3.59 15.03 -11.72
CA GLN A 47 -3.94 16.42 -12.05
C GLN A 47 -3.82 16.68 -13.55
N THR A 48 -2.77 16.16 -14.20
CA THR A 48 -2.61 16.30 -15.65
C THR A 48 -3.75 15.59 -16.40
N ASN A 49 -4.12 14.37 -16.01
CA ASN A 49 -5.24 13.64 -16.60
C ASN A 49 -6.58 14.39 -16.43
N TYR A 50 -6.79 15.02 -15.27
CA TYR A 50 -7.95 15.87 -15.01
C TYR A 50 -7.98 17.10 -15.92
N LEU A 51 -6.86 17.81 -16.04
CA LEU A 51 -6.74 18.99 -16.91
C LEU A 51 -6.92 18.64 -18.40
N LEU A 52 -6.40 17.50 -18.86
CA LEU A 52 -6.65 17.01 -20.22
C LEU A 52 -8.14 16.81 -20.50
N GLY A 53 -8.92 16.39 -19.50
CA GLY A 53 -10.37 16.24 -19.59
C GLY A 53 -11.15 17.56 -19.71
N MET A 54 -10.51 18.71 -19.48
CA MET A 54 -11.11 20.03 -19.70
C MET A 54 -10.91 20.55 -21.13
N GLY A 55 -9.98 19.94 -21.88
CA GLY A 55 -9.70 20.30 -23.27
C GLY A 55 -10.73 19.70 -24.23
N ASN A 56 -10.85 20.30 -25.42
CA ASN A 56 -11.60 19.70 -26.52
C ASN A 56 -10.68 18.68 -27.20
N LEU A 57 -10.89 17.39 -26.93
CA LEU A 57 -10.10 16.30 -27.46
C LEU A 57 -10.79 15.69 -28.68
N ASP A 58 -10.02 15.23 -29.65
CA ASP A 58 -10.59 14.36 -30.70
C ASP A 58 -10.89 12.96 -30.14
N GLU A 59 -11.63 12.16 -30.91
CA GLU A 59 -12.08 10.82 -30.50
C GLU A 59 -10.93 9.91 -30.09
N ASN A 60 -9.77 9.97 -30.76
CA ASN A 60 -8.61 9.15 -30.43
C ASN A 60 -7.97 9.62 -29.12
N ALA A 61 -7.83 10.93 -28.94
CA ALA A 61 -7.30 11.52 -27.73
C ALA A 61 -8.20 11.24 -26.52
N GLU A 62 -9.53 11.22 -26.69
CA GLU A 62 -10.46 10.79 -25.65
C GLU A 62 -10.26 9.32 -25.25
N GLN A 63 -10.06 8.42 -26.22
CA GLN A 63 -9.78 7.01 -25.94
C GLN A 63 -8.48 6.83 -25.14
N TRP A 64 -7.40 7.51 -25.54
CA TRP A 64 -6.13 7.48 -24.80
C TRP A 64 -6.26 8.07 -23.40
N ARG A 65 -7.04 9.14 -23.23
CA ARG A 65 -7.33 9.72 -21.92
C ARG A 65 -8.09 8.73 -21.03
N ASN A 66 -9.06 8.01 -21.56
CA ASN A 66 -9.80 7.00 -20.79
C ASN A 66 -8.90 5.84 -20.35
N MET A 67 -7.97 5.42 -21.21
CA MET A 67 -6.93 4.44 -20.87
C MET A 67 -6.00 4.98 -19.77
N LEU A 68 -5.55 6.23 -19.88
CA LEU A 68 -4.74 6.90 -18.86
C LEU A 68 -5.48 6.97 -17.53
N SER A 69 -6.74 7.40 -17.54
CA SER A 69 -7.57 7.49 -16.34
C SER A 69 -7.67 6.15 -15.62
N SER A 70 -7.90 5.06 -16.37
CA SER A 70 -7.97 3.71 -15.79
C SER A 70 -6.64 3.29 -15.15
N GLY A 71 -5.51 3.59 -15.80
CA GLY A 71 -4.18 3.31 -15.25
C GLY A 71 -3.87 4.14 -14.00
N VAL A 72 -4.26 5.42 -14.00
CA VAL A 72 -4.11 6.33 -12.85
C VAL A 72 -4.88 5.81 -11.63
N ASP A 73 -6.14 5.40 -11.81
CA ASP A 73 -6.97 4.87 -10.73
C ASP A 73 -6.36 3.59 -10.15
N GLN A 74 -5.84 2.70 -11.02
CA GLN A 74 -5.17 1.47 -10.59
C GLN A 74 -3.90 1.76 -9.77
N VAL A 75 -3.04 2.68 -10.24
CA VAL A 75 -1.81 3.02 -9.52
C VAL A 75 -2.11 3.75 -8.21
N ALA A 76 -3.13 4.60 -8.17
CA ALA A 76 -3.58 5.26 -6.93
C ALA A 76 -3.99 4.24 -5.87
N LYS A 77 -4.76 3.23 -6.27
CA LYS A 77 -5.13 2.12 -5.39
C LYS A 77 -3.90 1.37 -4.88
N LEU A 78 -2.99 0.96 -5.78
CA LEU A 78 -1.78 0.22 -5.41
C LEU A 78 -0.85 1.01 -4.48
N ASN A 79 -0.68 2.31 -4.73
CA ASN A 79 0.14 3.18 -3.89
C ASN A 79 -0.46 3.35 -2.49
N ARG A 80 -1.79 3.41 -2.38
CA ARG A 80 -2.48 3.40 -1.09
C ARG A 80 -2.24 2.08 -0.34
N GLU A 81 -2.45 0.95 -1.02
CA GLU A 81 -2.20 -0.39 -0.45
C GLU A 81 -0.74 -0.56 0.01
N LEU A 82 0.22 -0.05 -0.77
CA LEU A 82 1.64 -0.03 -0.40
C LEU A 82 1.89 0.76 0.89
N ARG A 83 1.32 1.97 1.00
CA ARG A 83 1.46 2.80 2.20
C ARG A 83 0.85 2.12 3.43
N GLU A 84 -0.35 1.55 3.28
CA GLU A 84 -1.02 0.81 4.35
C GLU A 84 -0.17 -0.40 4.79
N TYR A 85 0.39 -1.15 3.84
CA TYR A 85 1.28 -2.27 4.12
C TYR A 85 2.55 -1.83 4.87
N VAL A 86 3.22 -0.78 4.40
CA VAL A 86 4.42 -0.25 5.07
C VAL A 86 4.07 0.20 6.47
N LEU A 87 2.99 0.96 6.67
CA LEU A 87 2.56 1.44 7.99
C LEU A 87 2.23 0.30 8.96
N ALA A 88 1.54 -0.75 8.50
CA ALA A 88 1.17 -1.89 9.34
C ALA A 88 2.38 -2.75 9.76
N ASN A 89 3.47 -2.70 9.02
CA ASN A 89 4.62 -3.58 9.19
C ASN A 89 5.92 -2.86 9.61
N SER A 90 5.87 -1.55 9.88
CA SER A 90 7.04 -0.76 10.28
C SER A 90 6.90 -0.09 11.65
#